data_AF-A0A6V7IWK1-F1
#
_entry.id   AF-A0A6V7IWK1-F1
#
_cell.length_a   1.000
_cell.length_b   1.000
_cell.length_c   1.000
_cell.angle_alpha   90.00
_cell.angle_beta   90.00
_cell.angle_gamma   90.00
#
_symmetry.space_group_name_H-M   'P 1'
#
loop_
_entity.id
_entity.type
_entity.pdbx_description
1 polymer ?
#
loop_
_entity_poly.entity_id
_entity_poly.type
_entity_poly.pdbx_seq_one_letter_code
_entity_poly.pdbx_strand_id
1 'polypeptide(L)'
;AGSFHNFFPELNPGFSDDHLLTFIAPELPEETLLEREHTEILAKLNFIVTLCDCVSEVARSRASPLGAPLVGFDQATTGATKRRAEQVILLVKELQWLSAGLSLATGQLKAGRLQPTASVKEVVRTMNDKFRSCLAECKQLNTTGLLRQTGATADKILYNHAIQI
;
A
#
# COMPACT_ATOMS: atom_id res chain seq x y z
N ALA A 1 71.38 -13.83 -5.49
CA ALA A 1 71.31 -12.93 -4.33
C ALA A 1 70.19 -11.93 -4.56
N GLY A 2 69.25 -11.78 -3.62
CA GLY A 2 68.16 -10.81 -3.72
C GLY A 2 66.91 -11.25 -2.97
N SER A 3 66.89 -11.00 -1.66
CA SER A 3 65.72 -11.11 -0.76
C SER A 3 64.56 -10.22 -1.21
N PHE A 4 63.33 -10.70 -1.02
CA PHE A 4 62.23 -9.82 -0.60
C PHE A 4 61.48 -10.46 0.56
N HIS A 5 61.14 -9.58 1.49
CA HIS A 5 60.92 -9.79 2.90
C HIS A 5 59.47 -10.18 3.18
N ASN A 6 59.30 -11.07 4.17
CA ASN A 6 58.07 -11.48 4.83
C ASN A 6 56.94 -10.42 4.88
N PHE A 7 55.76 -10.82 4.39
CA PHE A 7 54.46 -10.27 4.79
C PHE A 7 53.48 -11.43 5.04
N PHE A 8 53.81 -12.29 6.00
CA PHE A 8 52.86 -13.24 6.59
C PHE A 8 52.85 -13.00 8.09
N PRO A 9 51.71 -12.59 8.69
CA PRO A 9 51.50 -12.79 10.11
C PRO A 9 51.24 -14.28 10.34
N GLU A 10 51.96 -14.83 11.30
CA GLU A 10 51.95 -16.23 11.71
C GLU A 10 50.54 -16.75 12.03
N LEU A 11 50.27 -17.97 11.55
CA LEU A 11 49.15 -18.80 11.97
C LEU A 11 49.36 -19.22 13.42
N ASN A 12 48.48 -18.80 14.32
CA ASN A 12 48.37 -19.35 15.66
C ASN A 12 47.82 -20.80 15.57
N PRO A 13 48.50 -21.84 16.08
CA PRO A 13 48.04 -23.22 15.96
C PRO A 13 47.23 -23.57 17.20
N GLY A 14 45.92 -23.41 17.11
CA GLY A 14 45.04 -23.91 18.16
C GLY A 14 43.66 -23.33 18.04
N PHE A 15 42.79 -24.01 17.28
CA PHE A 15 41.40 -24.24 17.65
C PHE A 15 40.83 -25.23 16.63
N SER A 16 40.56 -26.43 17.12
CA SER A 16 39.77 -27.45 16.44
C SER A 16 38.35 -26.92 16.31
N ASP A 17 37.88 -26.65 15.11
CA ASP A 17 36.45 -26.75 14.78
C ASP A 17 36.28 -26.75 13.26
N ASP A 18 36.00 -27.93 12.71
CA ASP A 18 35.50 -28.14 11.36
C ASP A 18 34.09 -27.54 11.24
N HIS A 19 33.97 -26.21 11.30
CA HIS A 19 32.78 -25.53 10.80
C HIS A 19 32.91 -25.38 9.30
N LEU A 20 32.58 -26.45 8.59
CA LEU A 20 32.16 -26.40 7.20
C LEU A 20 31.07 -25.32 7.10
N LEU A 21 31.43 -24.12 6.66
CA LEU A 21 30.52 -23.01 6.42
C LEU A 21 29.64 -23.38 5.22
N THR A 22 28.59 -24.16 5.47
CA THR A 22 27.58 -24.48 4.48
C THR A 22 26.92 -23.17 4.08
N PHE A 23 27.31 -22.64 2.91
CA PHE A 23 26.65 -21.50 2.30
C PHE A 23 25.22 -21.91 1.92
N ILE A 24 24.26 -21.57 2.78
CA ILE A 24 22.85 -21.66 2.46
C ILE A 24 22.54 -20.41 1.65
N ALA A 25 22.57 -20.53 0.33
CA ALA A 25 22.11 -19.48 -0.56
C ALA A 25 20.66 -19.11 -0.15
N PRO A 26 20.36 -17.83 0.12
CA PRO A 26 19.00 -17.42 0.42
C PRO A 26 18.05 -17.88 -0.70
N GLU A 27 16.90 -18.42 -0.34
CA GLU A 27 15.93 -18.86 -1.34
C GLU A 27 15.47 -17.64 -2.15
N LEU A 28 15.80 -17.63 -3.43
CA LEU A 28 15.30 -16.62 -4.35
C LEU A 28 13.77 -16.76 -4.39
N PRO A 29 13.01 -15.67 -4.23
CA PRO A 29 11.56 -15.71 -4.36
C PRO A 29 11.18 -16.44 -5.65
N GLU A 30 10.16 -17.32 -5.62
CA GLU A 30 9.66 -18.05 -6.81
C GLU A 30 9.36 -17.10 -7.99
N GLU A 31 9.11 -15.82 -7.68
CA GLU A 31 8.85 -14.72 -8.60
C GLU A 31 10.07 -14.23 -9.38
N THR A 32 11.28 -14.56 -8.92
CA THR A 32 12.54 -14.23 -9.62
C THR A 32 12.74 -15.09 -10.87
N LEU A 33 12.05 -16.25 -10.94
CA LEU A 33 12.06 -17.17 -12.07
C LEU A 33 10.88 -16.94 -13.04
N LEU A 34 9.93 -16.08 -12.68
CA LEU A 34 8.76 -15.76 -13.50
C LEU A 34 9.08 -14.69 -14.53
N GLU A 35 8.25 -14.60 -15.57
CA GLU A 35 8.43 -13.63 -16.65
C GLU A 35 8.33 -12.20 -16.09
N ARG A 36 9.17 -11.29 -16.61
CA ARG A 36 9.22 -9.89 -16.17
C ARG A 36 7.83 -9.22 -16.11
N GLU A 37 6.95 -9.57 -17.05
CA GLU A 37 5.57 -9.08 -17.09
C GLU A 37 4.77 -9.46 -15.83
N HIS A 38 4.96 -10.67 -15.30
CA HIS A 38 4.31 -11.12 -14.06
C HIS A 38 4.68 -10.22 -12.87
N THR A 39 5.99 -10.01 -12.68
CA THR A 39 6.53 -9.24 -11.56
C THR A 39 6.10 -7.77 -11.65
N GLU A 40 6.06 -7.20 -12.86
CA GLU A 40 5.54 -5.86 -13.08
C GLU A 40 4.06 -5.73 -12.75
N ILE A 41 3.22 -6.72 -13.13
CA ILE A 41 1.79 -6.71 -12.80
C ILE A 41 1.60 -6.85 -11.28
N LEU A 42 2.30 -7.78 -10.64
CA LEU A 42 2.24 -7.96 -9.20
C LEU A 42 2.67 -6.71 -8.44
N ALA A 43 3.75 -6.05 -8.87
CA ALA A 43 4.19 -4.78 -8.30
C ALA A 43 3.11 -3.68 -8.43
N LYS A 44 2.41 -3.60 -9.58
CA LYS A 44 1.28 -2.67 -9.76
C LYS A 44 0.13 -2.95 -8.78
N LEU A 45 -0.21 -4.22 -8.55
CA LEU A 45 -1.26 -4.58 -7.60
C LEU A 45 -0.87 -4.20 -6.17
N ASN A 46 0.36 -4.50 -5.76
CA ASN A 46 0.88 -4.11 -4.44
C ASN A 46 0.96 -2.59 -4.25
N PHE A 47 1.32 -1.86 -5.31
CA PHE A 47 1.29 -0.40 -5.30
C PHE A 47 -0.13 0.13 -5.06
N ILE A 48 -1.14 -0.43 -5.75
CA ILE A 48 -2.54 -0.04 -5.52
C ILE A 48 -2.95 -0.28 -4.07
N VAL A 49 -2.60 -1.43 -3.48
CA VAL A 49 -2.89 -1.72 -2.06
C VAL A 49 -2.27 -0.67 -1.15
N THR A 50 -0.99 -0.38 -1.32
CA THR A 50 -0.25 0.62 -0.52
C THR A 50 -0.86 2.02 -0.67
N LEU A 51 -1.21 2.40 -1.90
CA LEU A 51 -1.86 3.67 -2.17
C LEU A 51 -3.23 3.77 -1.47
N CYS A 52 -4.00 2.68 -1.46
CA CYS A 52 -5.27 2.62 -0.74
C CYS A 52 -5.07 2.77 0.77
N ASP A 53 -4.03 2.16 1.35
CA ASP A 53 -3.69 2.35 2.76
C ASP A 53 -3.41 3.82 3.11
N CYS A 54 -2.62 4.50 2.28
CA CYS A 54 -2.36 5.93 2.44
C CYS A 54 -3.64 6.77 2.37
N VAL A 55 -4.52 6.51 1.41
CA VAL A 55 -5.77 7.28 1.25
C VAL A 55 -6.76 7.00 2.38
N SER A 56 -6.86 5.75 2.83
CA SER A 56 -7.62 5.36 4.02
C SER A 56 -7.13 6.10 5.28
N GLU A 57 -5.83 6.28 5.44
CA GLU A 57 -5.27 7.09 6.54
C GLU A 57 -5.68 8.57 6.44
N VAL A 58 -5.59 9.16 5.24
CA VAL A 58 -6.04 10.54 5.01
C VAL A 58 -7.54 10.68 5.30
N ALA A 59 -8.37 9.73 4.87
CA ALA A 59 -9.80 9.75 5.15
C ALA A 59 -10.10 9.70 6.67
N ARG A 60 -9.36 8.87 7.43
CA ARG A 60 -9.49 8.79 8.89
C ARG A 60 -9.02 10.06 9.59
N SER A 61 -7.96 10.72 9.12
CA SER A 61 -7.49 12.00 9.69
C SER A 61 -8.59 13.09 9.64
N ARG A 62 -9.43 13.07 8.60
CA ARG A 62 -10.56 13.99 8.44
C ARG A 62 -11.76 13.65 9.34
N ALA A 63 -11.79 12.47 9.96
CA ALA A 63 -12.83 12.04 10.91
C ALA A 63 -12.71 12.69 12.29
N SER A 64 -11.50 13.09 12.68
CA SER A 64 -11.19 13.46 14.06
C SER A 64 -11.82 14.80 14.44
N PRO A 65 -12.60 14.87 15.54
CA PRO A 65 -13.20 16.12 16.02
C PRO A 65 -12.18 17.14 16.54
N LEU A 66 -10.96 16.70 16.88
CA LEU A 66 -9.94 17.50 17.59
C LEU A 66 -9.31 18.61 16.74
N GLY A 67 -9.53 18.64 15.44
CA GLY A 67 -8.99 19.68 14.54
C GLY A 67 -9.89 20.91 14.33
N ALA A 68 -11.04 21.00 15.03
CA ALA A 68 -11.96 22.13 14.87
C ALA A 68 -11.70 23.19 15.96
N PRO A 69 -11.43 24.47 15.60
CA PRO A 69 -11.51 25.54 16.58
C PRO A 69 -12.93 25.60 17.13
N LEU A 70 -13.08 26.06 18.36
CA LEU A 70 -14.31 26.09 19.16
C LEU A 70 -15.34 27.11 18.62
N VAL A 71 -15.65 27.05 17.33
CA VAL A 71 -16.54 27.98 16.63
C VAL A 71 -17.96 27.44 16.72
N GLY A 72 -18.90 28.34 17.04
CA GLY A 72 -20.25 28.04 17.55
C GLY A 72 -21.07 26.96 16.83
N PHE A 73 -22.12 26.52 17.52
CA PHE A 73 -22.96 25.36 17.19
C PHE A 73 -23.41 25.26 15.71
N ASP A 74 -23.71 26.36 15.03
CA ASP A 74 -24.12 26.37 13.61
C ASP A 74 -22.98 26.11 12.60
N GLN A 75 -21.74 26.42 12.96
CA GLN A 75 -20.57 26.19 12.10
C GLN A 75 -20.00 24.79 12.30
N ALA A 76 -20.20 24.20 13.48
CA ALA A 76 -19.81 22.83 13.81
C ALA A 76 -20.55 21.78 12.97
N THR A 77 -21.86 21.98 12.72
CA THR A 77 -22.71 21.06 11.94
C THR A 77 -22.34 21.06 10.45
N THR A 78 -22.10 22.25 9.89
CA THR A 78 -21.68 22.43 8.49
C THR A 78 -20.25 21.92 8.26
N GLY A 79 -19.33 22.18 9.19
CA GLY A 79 -17.97 21.65 9.15
C GLY A 79 -17.90 20.12 9.24
N ALA A 80 -18.72 19.50 10.11
CA ALA A 80 -18.82 18.05 10.21
C ALA A 80 -19.38 17.40 8.93
N THR A 81 -20.37 18.03 8.31
CA THR A 81 -20.96 17.58 7.03
C THR A 81 -19.95 17.66 5.89
N LYS A 82 -19.19 18.76 5.79
CA LYS A 82 -18.12 18.89 4.79
C LYS A 82 -17.03 17.83 4.95
N ARG A 83 -16.56 17.59 6.18
CA ARG A 83 -15.55 16.55 6.45
C ARG A 83 -16.05 15.17 6.07
N ARG A 84 -17.29 14.82 6.42
CA ARG A 84 -17.90 13.55 5.99
C ARG A 84 -17.97 13.41 4.48
N ALA A 85 -18.32 14.48 3.75
CA ALA A 85 -18.32 14.43 2.29
C ALA A 85 -16.90 14.22 1.72
N GLU A 86 -15.89 14.89 2.26
CA GLU A 86 -14.48 14.67 1.89
C GLU A 86 -14.03 13.22 2.14
N GLN A 87 -14.45 12.62 3.25
CA GLN A 87 -14.19 11.21 3.54
C GLN A 87 -14.83 10.28 2.51
N VAL A 88 -16.11 10.47 2.20
CA VAL A 88 -16.80 9.64 1.21
C VAL A 88 -16.14 9.80 -0.17
N ILE A 89 -15.68 11.00 -0.54
CA ILE A 89 -14.94 11.24 -1.80
C ILE A 89 -13.64 10.42 -1.84
N LEU A 90 -12.87 10.41 -0.75
CA LEU A 90 -11.62 9.64 -0.65
C LEU A 90 -11.88 8.14 -0.69
N LEU A 91 -12.88 7.64 0.04
CA LEU A 91 -13.25 6.23 0.04
C LEU A 91 -13.79 5.77 -1.33
N VAL A 92 -14.59 6.61 -2.02
CA VAL A 92 -15.02 6.30 -3.39
C VAL A 92 -13.83 6.24 -4.35
N LYS A 93 -12.83 7.12 -4.18
CA LYS A 93 -11.60 7.08 -4.98
C LYS A 93 -10.81 5.79 -4.73
N GLU A 94 -10.71 5.36 -3.48
CA GLU A 94 -10.10 4.09 -3.10
C GLU A 94 -10.82 2.90 -3.76
N LEU A 95 -12.16 2.86 -3.68
CA LEU A 95 -12.98 1.83 -4.33
C LEU A 95 -12.74 1.76 -5.85
N GLN A 96 -12.58 2.91 -6.51
CA GLN A 96 -12.26 2.95 -7.95
C GLN A 96 -10.91 2.30 -8.26
N TRP A 97 -9.88 2.58 -7.45
CA TRP A 97 -8.56 1.97 -7.64
C TRP A 97 -8.56 0.46 -7.35
N LEU A 98 -9.21 0.03 -6.27
CA LEU A 98 -9.37 -1.38 -5.94
C LEU A 98 -10.12 -2.13 -7.04
N SER A 99 -11.22 -1.56 -7.56
CA SER A 99 -11.98 -2.13 -8.68
C SER A 99 -11.14 -2.23 -9.95
N ALA A 100 -10.39 -1.18 -10.29
CA ALA A 100 -9.52 -1.17 -11.47
C ALA A 100 -8.39 -2.20 -11.34
N GLY A 101 -7.78 -2.31 -10.16
CA GLY A 101 -6.73 -3.29 -9.90
C GLY A 101 -7.23 -4.75 -9.87
N LEU A 102 -8.42 -5.02 -9.30
CA LEU A 102 -9.05 -6.34 -9.38
C LEU A 102 -9.42 -6.72 -10.82
N SER A 103 -9.88 -5.76 -11.61
CA SER A 103 -10.16 -5.95 -13.03
C SER A 103 -8.88 -6.24 -13.82
N LEU A 104 -7.79 -5.52 -13.52
CA LEU A 104 -6.47 -5.78 -14.07
C LEU A 104 -5.99 -7.19 -13.73
N ALA A 105 -6.01 -7.58 -12.45
CA ALA A 105 -5.60 -8.91 -12.00
C ALA A 105 -6.41 -10.01 -12.72
N THR A 106 -7.72 -9.83 -12.80
CA THR A 106 -8.62 -10.77 -13.51
C THR A 106 -8.29 -10.87 -15.00
N GLY A 107 -8.05 -9.73 -15.66
CA GLY A 107 -7.68 -9.68 -17.07
C GLY A 107 -6.35 -10.38 -17.35
N GLN A 108 -5.35 -10.13 -16.50
CA GLN A 108 -4.00 -10.70 -16.65
C GLN A 108 -3.94 -12.20 -16.32
N LEU A 109 -4.74 -12.67 -15.35
CA LEU A 109 -4.93 -14.10 -15.07
C LEU A 109 -5.54 -14.82 -16.28
N LYS A 110 -6.58 -14.23 -16.89
CA LYS A 110 -7.22 -14.80 -18.09
C LYS A 110 -6.30 -14.80 -19.30
N ALA A 111 -5.44 -13.80 -19.42
CA ALA A 111 -4.45 -13.68 -20.49
C ALA A 111 -3.21 -14.59 -20.29
N GLY A 112 -3.08 -15.27 -19.14
CA GLY A 112 -1.93 -16.12 -18.81
C GLY A 112 -0.64 -15.35 -18.44
N ARG A 113 -0.70 -14.02 -18.42
CA ARG A 113 0.43 -13.12 -18.09
C ARG A 113 0.65 -12.99 -16.58
N LEU A 114 -0.41 -13.21 -15.80
CA LEU A 114 -0.33 -13.34 -14.34
C LEU A 114 -0.59 -14.80 -13.97
N GLN A 115 0.27 -15.35 -13.13
CA GLN A 115 0.18 -16.74 -12.67
C GLN A 115 -0.44 -16.77 -11.27
N PRO A 116 -1.25 -17.78 -10.92
CA PRO A 116 -1.93 -17.86 -9.62
C PRO A 116 -0.98 -18.34 -8.50
N THR A 117 0.10 -17.59 -8.27
CA THR A 117 1.09 -17.81 -7.20
C THR A 117 0.51 -17.47 -5.82
N ALA A 118 1.23 -17.85 -4.76
CA ALA A 118 0.82 -17.51 -3.39
C ALA A 118 0.69 -16.00 -3.18
N SER A 119 1.66 -15.20 -3.64
CA SER A 119 1.64 -13.74 -3.52
C SER A 119 0.51 -13.10 -4.33
N VAL A 120 0.24 -13.58 -5.55
CA VAL A 120 -0.88 -13.08 -6.36
C VAL A 120 -2.21 -13.38 -5.68
N LYS A 121 -2.39 -14.58 -5.12
CA LYS A 121 -3.59 -14.92 -4.35
C LYS A 121 -3.75 -14.01 -3.14
N GLU A 122 -2.66 -13.74 -2.43
CA GLU A 122 -2.68 -12.92 -1.22
C GLU A 122 -2.97 -11.45 -1.52
N VAL A 123 -2.36 -10.86 -2.55
CA VAL A 123 -2.65 -9.47 -2.93
C VAL A 123 -4.09 -9.32 -3.43
N VAL A 124 -4.60 -10.27 -4.22
CA VAL A 124 -5.99 -10.23 -4.71
C VAL A 124 -7.01 -10.42 -3.57
N ARG A 125 -6.69 -11.28 -2.59
CA ARG A 125 -7.47 -11.41 -1.35
C ARG A 125 -7.47 -10.08 -0.59
N THR A 126 -6.30 -9.52 -0.33
CA THR A 126 -6.14 -8.23 0.37
C THR A 126 -6.95 -7.13 -0.30
N MET A 127 -6.90 -7.03 -1.63
CA MET A 127 -7.69 -6.05 -2.39
C MET A 127 -9.20 -6.27 -2.25
N ASN A 128 -9.66 -7.52 -2.26
CA ASN A 128 -11.08 -7.84 -2.05
C ASN A 128 -11.55 -7.46 -0.64
N ASP A 129 -10.76 -7.79 0.38
CA ASP A 129 -11.10 -7.51 1.78
C ASP A 129 -11.17 -6.00 2.01
N LYS A 130 -10.18 -5.25 1.48
CA LYS A 130 -10.19 -3.79 1.49
C LYS A 130 -11.39 -3.22 0.75
N PHE A 131 -11.72 -3.74 -0.43
CA PHE A 131 -12.87 -3.27 -1.21
C PHE A 131 -14.16 -3.43 -0.42
N ARG A 132 -14.36 -4.57 0.24
CA ARG A 132 -15.54 -4.84 1.06
C ARG A 132 -15.60 -3.93 2.28
N SER A 133 -14.48 -3.75 2.98
CA SER A 133 -14.39 -2.86 4.14
C SER A 133 -14.67 -1.41 3.77
N CYS A 134 -14.01 -0.90 2.73
CA CYS A 134 -14.18 0.46 2.22
C CYS A 134 -15.61 0.70 1.72
N LEU A 135 -16.25 -0.30 1.10
CA LEU A 135 -17.65 -0.22 0.68
C LEU A 135 -18.60 -0.15 1.88
N ALA A 136 -18.35 -0.93 2.93
CA ALA A 136 -19.14 -0.88 4.15
C ALA A 136 -19.02 0.49 4.84
N GLU A 137 -17.80 1.03 4.92
CA GLU A 137 -17.54 2.36 5.47
C GLU A 137 -18.21 3.47 4.64
N CYS A 138 -18.08 3.43 3.31
CA CYS A 138 -18.80 4.31 2.40
C CYS A 138 -20.31 4.33 2.68
N LYS A 139 -20.93 3.15 2.85
CA LYS A 139 -22.37 3.04 3.12
C LYS A 139 -22.77 3.62 4.48
N GLN A 140 -21.92 3.47 5.50
CA GLN A 140 -22.17 4.05 6.82
C GLN A 140 -22.06 5.58 6.81
N LEU A 141 -21.12 6.13 6.04
CA LEU A 141 -20.88 7.56 5.96
C LEU A 141 -21.81 8.27 4.98
N ASN A 142 -22.36 7.56 3.99
CA ASN A 142 -23.24 8.11 2.97
C ASN A 142 -24.66 8.33 3.51
N THR A 143 -24.83 9.40 4.29
CA THR A 143 -26.15 9.98 4.57
C THR A 143 -26.59 10.77 3.33
N THR A 144 -27.80 10.50 2.85
CA THR A 144 -28.37 11.02 1.59
C THR A 144 -28.11 12.52 1.40
N GLY A 145 -27.32 12.88 0.39
CA GLY A 145 -27.12 14.28 -0.04
C GLY A 145 -25.73 14.88 0.17
N LEU A 146 -24.83 14.22 0.92
CA LEU A 146 -23.47 14.71 1.20
C LEU A 146 -22.64 15.02 -0.06
N LEU A 147 -22.69 14.12 -1.05
CA LEU A 147 -21.90 14.23 -2.28
C LEU A 147 -22.40 15.31 -3.25
N ARG A 148 -23.64 15.78 -3.09
CA ARG A 148 -24.24 16.77 -4.02
C ARG A 148 -23.85 18.21 -3.68
N GLN A 149 -23.28 18.45 -2.50
CA GLN A 149 -22.97 19.80 -2.00
C GLN A 149 -21.48 20.17 -2.03
N THR A 150 -20.59 19.25 -2.42
CA THR A 150 -19.13 19.47 -2.34
C THR A 150 -18.49 19.59 -3.71
N GLY A 151 -18.01 20.80 -4.05
CA GLY A 151 -17.15 21.05 -5.22
C GLY A 151 -15.67 20.62 -5.05
N ALA A 152 -15.39 19.66 -4.16
CA ALA A 152 -14.05 19.17 -3.88
C ALA A 152 -13.81 17.82 -4.57
N THR A 153 -12.64 17.64 -5.18
CA THR A 153 -12.20 16.37 -5.79
C THR A 153 -11.20 15.66 -4.89
N ALA A 154 -11.10 14.33 -5.01
CA ALA A 154 -10.12 13.54 -4.26
C ALA A 154 -8.69 14.06 -4.45
N ASP A 155 -8.29 14.37 -5.69
CA ASP A 155 -6.95 14.88 -6.01
C ASP A 155 -6.63 16.19 -5.28
N LYS A 156 -7.61 17.10 -5.18
CA LYS A 156 -7.45 18.37 -4.45
C LYS A 156 -7.29 18.14 -2.94
N ILE A 157 -8.02 17.18 -2.38
CA ILE A 157 -7.93 16.84 -0.95
C ILE A 157 -6.56 16.23 -0.64
N LEU A 158 -6.09 15.31 -1.47
CA LEU A 158 -4.77 14.67 -1.34
C LEU A 158 -3.63 15.68 -1.47
N TYR A 159 -3.71 16.58 -2.46
CA TYR A 159 -2.71 17.65 -2.64
C TYR A 159 -2.63 18.59 -1.43
N ASN A 160 -3.77 19.05 -0.91
CA ASN A 160 -3.78 19.92 0.27
C ASN A 160 -3.20 19.23 1.51
N HIS A 161 -3.44 17.92 1.68
CA HIS A 161 -2.86 17.16 2.78
C HIS A 161 -1.34 17.03 2.63
N ALA A 162 -0.85 16.76 1.43
CA ALA A 162 0.58 16.63 1.15
C ALA A 162 1.39 17.92 1.42
N ILE A 163 0.76 19.10 1.34
CA ILE A 163 1.41 20.39 1.67
C ILE A 163 1.39 20.69 3.18
N GLN A 164 0.42 20.13 3.91
CA GLN A 164 0.24 20.38 5.34
C GLN A 164 1.15 19.52 6.23
N ILE A 165 1.81 18.52 5.66
CA ILE A 165 2.86 17.67 6.27
C ILE A 165 4.22 18.25 5.93
#